data_AF-A0A7V9MRU4-F1
#
_entry.id   AF-A0A7V9MRU4-F1
#
_cell.length_a   1.000
_cell.length_b   1.000
_cell.length_c   1.000
_cell.angle_alpha   90.00
_cell.angle_beta   90.00
_cell.angle_gamma   90.00
#
_symmetry.space_group_name_H-M   'P 1'
#
loop_
_entity.id
_entity.type
_entity.pdbx_description
1 polymer ?
#
loop_
_entity_poly.entity_id
_entity_poly.type
_entity_poly.pdbx_seq_one_letter_code
_entity_poly.pdbx_strand_id
1 'polypeptide(L)' 'MASRDQNERKFGHWEELPSGQRRYSREFIGRTGGRARYVKAVDAAENTIRFVQEIYDQAGRLVAVHEKFPVDLGHKQL' A
#
# COMPACT_ATOMS: atom_id res chain seq x y z
N MET A 1 7.42 -2.11 -14.81
CA MET A 1 6.45 -2.33 -13.71
C MET A 1 6.32 -3.83 -13.44
N ALA A 2 5.84 -4.20 -12.25
CA ALA A 2 5.53 -5.60 -11.93
C ALA A 2 4.17 -6.01 -12.53
N SER A 3 4.07 -7.22 -13.07
CA SER A 3 2.83 -7.74 -13.64
C SER A 3 1.75 -7.99 -12.57
N ARG A 4 0.51 -8.21 -13.01
CA ARG A 4 -0.63 -8.53 -12.14
C ARG A 4 -0.32 -9.71 -11.23
N ASP A 5 0.09 -10.85 -11.79
CA ASP A 5 0.42 -12.07 -11.04
C ASP A 5 1.53 -11.83 -10.01
N GLN A 6 2.54 -11.02 -10.36
CA GLN A 6 3.60 -10.65 -9.43
C GLN A 6 3.08 -9.79 -8.27
N ASN A 7 2.19 -8.84 -8.55
CA ASN A 7 1.56 -8.02 -7.52
C ASN A 7 0.65 -8.87 -6.63
N GLU A 8 -0.19 -9.72 -7.19
CA GLU A 8 -1.07 -10.62 -6.44
C GLU A 8 -0.28 -11.52 -5.49
N ARG A 9 0.77 -12.19 -5.98
CA ARG A 9 1.66 -13.02 -5.15
C ARG A 9 2.37 -12.21 -4.06
N LYS A 10 2.84 -11.00 -4.39
CA LYS A 10 3.63 -10.17 -3.47
C LYS A 10 2.76 -9.59 -2.35
N PHE A 11 1.55 -9.14 -2.67
CA PHE A 11 0.70 -8.39 -1.75
C PHE A 11 -0.32 -9.27 -1.04
N GLY A 12 -0.84 -10.31 -1.69
CA GLY A 12 -1.78 -11.28 -1.11
C GLY A 12 -3.22 -10.77 -1.01
N HIS A 13 -3.44 -9.46 -0.99
CA HIS A 13 -4.76 -8.85 -1.03
C HIS A 13 -4.85 -7.79 -2.12
N TRP A 14 -5.99 -7.73 -2.80
CA TRP A 14 -6.29 -6.71 -3.79
C TRP A 14 -7.79 -6.48 -3.94
N GLU A 15 -8.14 -5.30 -4.43
CA GLU A 15 -9.48 -4.95 -4.91
C GLU A 15 -9.37 -4.40 -6.34
N GLU A 16 -10.36 -4.75 -7.18
CA GLU A 16 -10.57 -4.11 -8.48
C GLU A 16 -11.54 -2.95 -8.31
N LEU A 17 -11.18 -1.79 -8.84
CA LEU A 17 -12.01 -0.59 -8.82
C LEU A 17 -12.81 -0.49 -10.14
N PRO A 18 -13.98 0.19 -10.15
CA PRO A 18 -14.86 0.25 -11.33
C PRO A 18 -14.20 0.75 -12.62
N SER A 19 -13.12 1.52 -12.51
CA SER A 19 -12.36 2.05 -13.65
C SER A 19 -11.29 1.09 -14.21
N GLY A 20 -11.27 -0.17 -13.77
CA GLY A 20 -10.24 -1.16 -14.12
C GLY A 20 -8.90 -0.96 -13.37
N GLN A 21 -8.82 0.06 -12.51
CA GLN A 21 -7.70 0.24 -11.59
C GLN A 21 -7.69 -0.87 -10.53
N ARG A 22 -6.53 -1.14 -9.95
CA ARG A 22 -6.42 -2.10 -8.85
C ARG A 22 -5.67 -1.50 -7.68
N ARG A 23 -6.09 -1.87 -6.48
CA ARG A 23 -5.37 -1.55 -5.25
C ARG A 23 -4.93 -2.84 -4.59
N TYR A 24 -3.63 -2.99 -4.42
CA TYR A 24 -2.99 -4.08 -3.71
C TYR A 24 -2.64 -3.65 -2.30
N SER A 25 -2.80 -4.54 -1.33
CA SER A 25 -2.39 -4.28 0.04
C SER A 25 -1.68 -5.46 0.67
N ARG A 26 -0.68 -5.18 1.49
CA ARG A 26 0.00 -6.18 2.33
C ARG A 26 0.17 -5.66 3.73
N GLU A 27 -0.20 -6.45 4.72
CA GLU A 27 -0.08 -6.08 6.12
C GLU A 27 1.14 -6.74 6.77
N PHE A 28 1.70 -6.03 7.74
CA PHE A 28 2.82 -6.44 8.56
C PHE A 28 2.50 -6.09 10.01
N ILE A 29 2.46 -7.10 10.89
CA ILE A 29 2.32 -6.86 12.32
C ILE A 29 3.69 -6.53 12.90
N GLY A 30 3.78 -5.37 13.56
CA GLY A 30 4.98 -4.92 14.25
C GLY A 30 5.19 -5.69 15.55
N ARG A 31 6.45 -5.85 15.96
CA ARG A 31 6.82 -6.59 17.19
C ARG A 31 6.22 -6.00 18.47
N THR A 32 5.93 -4.70 18.47
CA THR A 32 5.40 -3.95 19.61
C THR A 32 3.89 -3.70 19.50
N GLY A 33 3.16 -4.47 18.68
CA GLY A 33 1.70 -4.43 18.59
C GLY A 33 1.11 -3.39 17.63
N GLY A 34 1.92 -2.48 17.08
CA GLY A 34 1.50 -1.66 15.93
C GLY A 34 1.41 -2.50 14.65
N ARG A 35 0.88 -1.94 13.57
CA ARG A 35 0.89 -2.58 12.24
C ARG A 35 1.33 -1.61 11.16
N ALA A 36 1.98 -2.13 10.13
CA ALA A 36 2.24 -1.41 8.90
C ALA A 36 1.43 -2.05 7.76
N ARG A 37 0.97 -1.23 6.82
CA ARG A 37 0.30 -1.69 5.61
C ARG A 37 0.96 -1.04 4.41
N TYR A 38 1.42 -1.86 3.47
CA TYR A 38 1.77 -1.37 2.14
C TYR A 38 0.51 -1.32 1.30
N VAL A 39 0.29 -0.19 0.63
CA VAL A 39 -0.81 0.00 -0.32
C VAL A 39 -0.23 0.47 -1.64
N LYS A 40 -0.46 -0.32 -2.69
CA LYS A 40 -0.04 0.00 -4.07
C LYS A 40 -1.28 0.14 -4.94
N ALA A 41 -1.44 1.28 -5.58
CA ALA A 41 -2.47 1.48 -6.60
C ALA A 41 -1.83 1.44 -7.99
N VAL A 42 -2.53 0.80 -8.93
CA VAL A 42 -2.15 0.72 -10.35
C VAL A 42 -3.32 1.15 -11.24
N ASP A 43 -2.99 1.61 -12.45
CA ASP A 43 -3.97 1.79 -13.52
C ASP A 43 -4.40 0.46 -14.16
N ALA A 44 -5.30 0.52 -15.15
CA ALA A 44 -5.80 -0.66 -15.86
C ALA A 44 -4.72 -1.41 -16.66
N ALA A 45 -3.59 -0.76 -16.95
CA ALA A 45 -2.43 -1.34 -17.61
C ALA A 45 -1.36 -1.81 -16.61
N GLU A 46 -1.69 -1.89 -15.32
CA GLU A 46 -0.81 -2.31 -14.23
C GLU A 46 0.35 -1.34 -13.95
N ASN A 47 0.26 -0.09 -14.45
CA ASN A 47 1.23 0.95 -14.13
C ASN A 47 0.98 1.46 -12.72
N THR A 48 2.01 1.46 -11.87
CA THR A 48 1.93 2.05 -10.53
C THR A 48 1.57 3.53 -10.65
N ILE A 49 0.46 3.92 -10.03
CA ILE A 49 0.03 5.32 -9.89
C ILE A 49 0.32 5.87 -8.49
N ARG A 50 0.37 4.99 -7.49
CA ARG A 50 0.66 5.36 -6.10
C ARG A 50 1.25 4.19 -5.33
N PHE A 51 2.20 4.48 -4.45
CA PHE A 51 2.67 3.50 -3.47
C PHE A 51 2.92 4.18 -2.13
N VAL A 52 2.23 3.71 -1.10
CA VAL A 52 2.34 4.24 0.27
C VAL A 52 2.60 3.13 1.27
N GLN A 53 3.26 3.50 2.36
CA GLN A 53 3.33 2.73 3.58
C GLN A 53 2.54 3.47 4.67
N GLU A 54 1.50 2.83 5.15
CA GLU A 54 0.69 3.27 6.27
C GLU A 54 1.22 2.64 7.55
N ILE A 55 1.37 3.43 8.61
CA ILE A 55 1.76 2.98 9.94
C ILE A 55 0.61 3.24 10.89
N TYR A 56 0.21 2.20 11.60
CA TYR A 56 -0.87 2.24 12.58
C TYR A 56 -0.36 1.91 13.98
N ASP A 57 -0.92 2.58 14.98
CA ASP A 57 -0.70 2.27 16.37
C ASP A 57 -1.43 0.98 16.80
N GLN A 58 -1.28 0.61 18.08
CA GLN A 58 -1.93 -0.57 18.66
C GLN A 58 -3.46 -0.48 18.69
N ALA A 59 -4.02 0.73 18.71
CA ALA A 59 -5.46 0.96 18.66
C ALA A 59 -6.00 0.93 17.21
N GLY A 60 -5.13 0.68 16.22
CA GLY A 60 -5.49 0.63 14.80
C GLY A 60 -5.64 2.02 14.16
N ARG A 61 -5.19 3.09 14.84
CA ARG A 61 -5.23 4.46 14.31
C ARG A 61 -4.04 4.70 13.39
N LEU A 62 -4.27 5.33 12.25
CA LEU A 62 -3.22 5.68 11.31
C LEU A 62 -2.40 6.85 11.89
N VAL A 63 -1.13 6.63 12.17
CA VAL A 63 -0.24 7.62 12.81
C VAL A 63 0.83 8.17 11.89
N ALA A 64 1.11 7.49 10.77
CA ALA A 64 1.99 8.02 9.74
C ALA A 64 1.69 7.41 8.38
N VAL A 65 1.96 8.18 7.34
CA VAL A 65 1.96 7.71 5.94
C VAL A 65 3.28 8.12 5.30
N HIS A 66 3.95 7.16 4.68
CA HIS A 66 5.11 7.41 3.82
C HIS A 66 4.71 7.18 2.38
N GLU A 67 4.62 8.26 1.61
CA GLU A 67 4.40 8.17 0.16
C GLU A 67 5.73 7.93 -0.54
N LYS A 68 5.86 6.77 -1.19
CA LYS A 68 7.08 6.30 -1.87
C LYS A 68 7.00 6.52 -3.39
N PHE A 69 5.80 6.69 -3.93
CA PHE A 69 5.51 6.95 -5.34
C PHE A 69 4.20 7.73 -5.46
N PRO A 70 4.05 8.72 -6.38
CA PRO A 70 4.94 9.03 -7.51
C PRO A 70 6.23 9.78 -7.15
N VAL A 71 6.20 10.51 -6.04
CA VAL A 71 7.36 11.20 -5.49
C VAL A 71 7.56 10.68 -4.07
N ASP A 72 8.80 10.35 -3.70
CA ASP A 72 9.09 10.00 -2.32
C ASP A 72 9.05 11.27 -1.47
N LEU A 73 7.97 11.45 -0.72
CA LEU A 73 7.75 12.62 0.14
C LEU A 73 8.24 12.38 1.57
N GLY A 74 8.88 11.23 1.85
CA GLY A 74 9.28 10.83 3.19
C GLY A 74 8.08 10.52 4.10
N HIS A 75 8.37 10.33 5.38
CA HIS A 75 7.35 10.09 6.40
C HIS A 75 6.60 11.38 6.73
N LYS A 76 5.27 11.34 6.63
CA LYS A 76 4.39 12.35 7.21
C LYS A 76 3.69 11.74 8.42
N GLN A 77 3.95 12.31 9.59
CA GLN A 77 3.22 11.99 10.81
C GLN A 77 1.85 12.66 10.76
N LEU A 78 0.82 11.94 11.20
CA LEU A 78 -0.58 12.38 11.23
C LEU A 78 -1.03 12.73 12.64
#